data_AF-A0A6G2DFS9-F1
#
_entry.id   AF-A0A6G2DFS9-F1
#
_cell.length_a   1.000
_cell.length_b   1.000
_cell.length_c   1.000
_cell.angle_alpha   90.00
_cell.angle_beta   90.00
_cell.angle_gamma   90.00
#
_symmetry.space_group_name_H-M   'P 1'
#
loop_
_entity.id
_entity.type
_entity.pdbx_description
1 polymer ?
#
loop_
_entity_poly.entity_id
_entity_poly.type
_entity_poly.pdbx_seq_one_letter_code
_entity_poly.pdbx_strand_id
1 'polypeptide(L)'
;DQAYAEDLAQEEELIFICGHYEGYDERIKTLVTDEISLGDYVLTGGELAAMTMIDATVRLIPEVIGKESSHQDDSFSSGLLEYPQYTRPY
;
A
#
# COMPACT_ATOMS: atom_id res chain seq x y z
N ASP A 1 -2.30 -1.33 6.24
CA ASP A 1 -1.64 -0.21 6.97
C ASP A 1 -0.14 -0.27 6.63
N GLN A 2 0.71 0.51 7.31
CA GLN A 2 2.15 0.54 6.98
C GLN A 2 2.83 -0.80 7.27
N ALA A 3 2.49 -1.48 8.37
CA ALA A 3 3.03 -2.81 8.68
C ALA A 3 2.68 -3.85 7.61
N TYR A 4 1.44 -3.85 7.12
CA TYR A 4 1.06 -4.77 6.05
C TYR A 4 1.78 -4.47 4.73
N ALA A 5 2.10 -3.21 4.43
CA ALA A 5 2.92 -2.88 3.25
C ALA A 5 4.37 -3.38 3.39
N GLU A 6 4.93 -3.35 4.60
CA GLU A 6 6.25 -3.90 4.90
C GLU A 6 6.28 -5.43 4.73
N ASP A 7 5.22 -6.12 5.16
CA ASP A 7 5.06 -7.56 4.94
C ASP A 7 4.99 -7.89 3.44
N LEU A 8 4.13 -7.19 2.68
CA LEU A 8 4.00 -7.38 1.23
C LEU A 8 5.30 -7.08 0.48
N ALA A 9 6.14 -6.16 0.96
CA ALA A 9 7.41 -5.81 0.33
C ALA A 9 8.46 -6.93 0.42
N GLN A 10 8.24 -7.94 1.26
CA GLN A 10 9.09 -9.13 1.35
C GLN A 10 8.67 -10.24 0.37
N GLU A 11 7.50 -10.14 -0.26
CA GLU A 11 7.01 -11.15 -1.19
C GLU A 11 7.73 -11.08 -2.54
N GLU A 12 8.05 -12.23 -3.12
CA GLU A 12 8.71 -12.32 -4.43
C GLU A 12 7.77 -11.94 -5.58
N GLU A 13 6.47 -12.24 -5.44
CA GLU A 13 5.45 -11.99 -6.45
C GLU A 13 4.11 -11.65 -5.79
N LEU A 14 3.44 -10.61 -6.29
CA LEU A 14 2.11 -10.21 -5.86
C LEU A 14 1.18 -10.13 -7.07
N ILE A 15 -0.01 -10.73 -6.95
CA ILE A 15 -1.05 -10.69 -7.98
C ILE A 15 -2.27 -9.97 -7.41
N PHE A 16 -2.63 -8.84 -8.02
CA PHE A 16 -3.81 -8.06 -7.63
C PHE A 16 -5.00 -8.40 -8.53
N ILE A 17 -6.14 -8.72 -7.91
CA ILE A 17 -7.41 -8.94 -8.58
C ILE A 17 -8.32 -7.73 -8.32
N CYS A 18 -8.42 -6.83 -9.29
CA CYS A 18 -9.11 -5.55 -9.14
C CYS A 18 -10.61 -5.65 -9.46
N GLY A 19 -11.49 -5.75 -8.45
CA GLY A 19 -12.95 -5.76 -8.63
C GLY A 19 -13.49 -4.66 -9.52
N HIS A 20 -14.48 -4.96 -10.36
CA HIS A 20 -15.24 -3.94 -11.08
C HIS A 20 -16.73 -4.30 -11.09
N TYR A 21 -17.61 -3.32 -11.31
CA TYR A 21 -19.07 -3.46 -11.16
C TYR A 21 -19.47 -3.86 -9.72
N GLU A 22 -20.40 -4.81 -9.57
CA GLU A 22 -20.90 -5.31 -8.28
C GLU A 22 -19.92 -6.28 -7.60
N GLY A 23 -18.79 -6.59 -8.24
CA GLY A 23 -17.78 -7.52 -7.75
C GLY A 23 -17.63 -8.75 -8.64
N TYR A 24 -17.14 -9.84 -8.03
CA TYR A 24 -16.85 -11.09 -8.72
C TYR A 24 -17.75 -12.22 -8.26
N ASP A 25 -17.80 -13.27 -9.07
CA ASP A 25 -18.41 -14.52 -8.66
C ASP A 25 -17.62 -15.13 -7.49
N GLU A 26 -18.32 -15.48 -6.41
CA GLU A 26 -17.73 -16.00 -5.16
C GLU A 26 -16.79 -17.20 -5.37
N ARG A 27 -16.98 -17.98 -6.45
CA ARG A 27 -16.12 -19.14 -6.75
C ARG A 27 -14.66 -18.74 -7.00
N ILE A 28 -14.40 -17.51 -7.46
CA ILE A 28 -13.04 -17.01 -7.68
C ILE A 28 -12.26 -16.87 -6.37
N LYS A 29 -12.94 -16.75 -5.23
CA LYS A 29 -12.27 -16.62 -3.93
C LYS A 29 -11.40 -17.81 -3.57
N THR A 30 -11.60 -18.96 -4.21
CA THR A 30 -10.70 -20.11 -4.07
C THR A 30 -9.27 -19.85 -4.59
N LEU A 31 -9.08 -18.81 -5.41
CA LEU A 31 -7.79 -18.35 -5.91
C LEU A 31 -7.22 -17.17 -5.10
N VAL A 32 -8.01 -16.59 -4.19
CA VAL A 32 -7.67 -15.40 -3.41
C VAL A 32 -7.09 -15.86 -2.07
N THR A 33 -5.89 -15.39 -1.73
CA THR A 33 -5.28 -15.64 -0.43
C THR A 33 -5.76 -14.64 0.61
N ASP A 34 -5.89 -13.37 0.22
CA ASP A 34 -6.18 -12.25 1.12
C ASP A 34 -7.21 -11.30 0.48
N GLU A 35 -8.16 -10.84 1.28
CA GLU A 35 -9.08 -9.75 0.93
C GLU A 35 -8.67 -8.49 1.68
N ILE A 36 -8.38 -7.42 0.94
CA ILE A 36 -7.77 -6.21 1.50
C ILE A 36 -8.65 -5.00 1.17
N SER A 37 -8.89 -4.16 2.18
CA SER A 37 -9.60 -2.89 2.06
C SER A 37 -8.64 -1.73 2.22
N LEU A 38 -8.85 -0.67 1.42
CA LEU A 38 -8.12 0.60 1.58
C LEU A 38 -8.69 1.45 2.73
N GLY A 39 -9.91 1.16 3.19
CA GLY A 39 -10.59 1.86 4.28
C GLY A 39 -12.11 1.75 4.19
N ASP A 40 -12.81 2.41 5.12
CA ASP A 40 -14.27 2.34 5.26
C ASP A 40 -15.02 3.24 4.26
N TYR A 41 -14.84 2.97 2.97
CA TYR A 41 -15.51 3.64 1.86
C TYR A 41 -15.53 2.75 0.61
N VAL A 42 -16.37 3.11 -0.37
CA VAL A 42 -16.57 2.33 -1.60
C VAL A 42 -15.99 3.06 -2.79
N LEU A 43 -15.19 2.33 -3.59
CA LEU A 43 -14.68 2.76 -4.89
C LEU A 43 -15.47 2.08 -6.01
N THR A 44 -15.48 2.67 -7.20
CA THR A 44 -16.16 2.08 -8.37
C THR A 44 -15.47 0.82 -8.88
N GLY A 45 -14.18 0.65 -8.56
CA GLY A 45 -13.37 -0.50 -8.92
C GLY A 45 -12.10 -0.60 -8.06
N GLY A 46 -11.42 -1.73 -8.13
CA GLY A 46 -10.25 -2.08 -7.31
C GLY A 46 -8.93 -1.51 -7.83
N GLU A 47 -8.90 -0.89 -9.01
CA GLU A 47 -7.68 -0.43 -9.65
C GLU A 47 -6.95 0.64 -8.83
N LEU A 48 -7.70 1.59 -8.24
CA LEU A 48 -7.11 2.60 -7.35
C LEU A 48 -6.54 1.96 -6.08
N ALA A 49 -7.26 0.99 -5.49
CA ALA A 49 -6.77 0.28 -4.30
C ALA A 49 -5.48 -0.49 -4.60
N ALA A 50 -5.43 -1.21 -5.73
CA ALA A 50 -4.22 -1.91 -6.18
C ALA A 50 -3.07 -0.93 -6.44
N MET A 51 -3.32 0.20 -7.12
CA MET A 51 -2.28 1.22 -7.34
C MET A 51 -1.75 1.80 -6.02
N THR A 52 -2.61 2.10 -5.05
CA THR A 52 -2.18 2.59 -3.74
C THR A 52 -1.36 1.55 -2.98
N MET A 53 -1.76 0.29 -3.03
CA MET A 53 -1.01 -0.80 -2.42
C MET A 53 0.36 -0.99 -3.08
N ILE A 54 0.42 -0.97 -4.42
CA ILE A 54 1.68 -1.05 -5.17
C ILE A 54 2.60 0.12 -4.80
N ASP A 55 2.09 1.35 -4.77
CA ASP A 55 2.88 2.53 -4.39
C ASP A 55 3.43 2.43 -2.97
N ALA A 56 2.59 2.02 -2.01
CA ALA A 56 2.99 1.85 -0.61
C ALA A 56 4.00 0.70 -0.39
N THR A 57 3.94 -0.35 -1.20
CA THR A 57 4.80 -1.53 -1.09
C THR A 57 6.13 -1.33 -1.81
N VAL A 58 6.09 -0.90 -3.07
CA VAL A 58 7.28 -0.79 -3.93
C VAL A 58 8.28 0.24 -3.41
N ARG A 59 7.81 1.33 -2.79
CA ARG A 59 8.69 2.32 -2.13
C ARG A 59 9.58 1.75 -1.02
N LEU A 60 9.26 0.57 -0.47
CA LEU A 60 10.02 -0.09 0.59
C LEU A 60 11.11 -1.02 0.04
N ILE A 61 11.10 -1.29 -1.27
CA ILE A 61 12.13 -2.10 -1.91
C ILE A 61 13.43 -1.28 -1.97
N PRO A 62 14.59 -1.88 -1.59
CA PRO A 62 15.88 -1.20 -1.66
C PRO A 62 16.13 -0.55 -3.02
N GLU A 63 16.75 0.63 -3.00
CA GLU A 63 17.11 1.41 -4.19
C GLU A 63 15.94 2.05 -4.99
N VAL A 64 14.67 1.77 -4.64
CA VAL A 64 13.52 2.44 -5.30
C VAL A 64 13.43 3.91 -4.90
N ILE A 65 13.57 4.19 -3.60
CA ILE A 65 13.63 5.55 -3.08
C ILE A 65 15.08 5.91 -2.73
N GLY A 66 15.54 7.06 -3.23
CA GLY A 66 16.98 7.36 -3.31
C GLY A 66 17.73 7.41 -1.97
N LYS A 67 17.06 7.66 -0.85
CA LYS A 67 17.67 7.60 0.48
C LYS A 67 16.91 6.60 1.34
N GLU A 68 17.54 5.48 1.70
CA GLU A 68 16.91 4.42 2.50
C GLU A 68 16.33 4.93 3.83
N SER A 69 16.98 5.90 4.48
CA SER A 69 16.45 6.47 5.73
C SER A 69 15.14 7.25 5.54
N SER A 70 14.76 7.58 4.30
CA SER A 70 13.63 8.48 4.03
C SER A 70 12.30 7.87 4.47
N HIS A 71 12.12 6.55 4.37
CA HIS A 71 10.88 5.91 4.79
C HIS A 71 10.84 5.56 6.28
N GLN A 72 12.01 5.56 6.95
CA GLN A 72 12.10 5.22 8.38
C GLN A 72 11.57 6.35 9.26
N ASP A 73 11.69 7.59 8.79
CA ASP A 73 11.23 8.79 9.48
C ASP A 73 9.76 9.15 9.14
N ASP A 74 9.17 8.47 8.14
CA ASP A 74 7.80 8.72 7.67
C ASP A 74 6.74 8.43 8.73
N SER A 75 5.57 9.05 8.52
CA SER A 75 4.41 8.80 9.37
C SER A 75 4.08 7.32 9.38
N PHE A 76 3.68 6.83 10.55
CA PHE A 76 3.27 5.44 10.82
C PHE A 76 4.39 4.41 10.83
N SER A 77 5.61 4.70 10.34
CA SER A 77 6.77 3.80 10.44
C SER A 77 7.17 3.49 11.90
N SER A 78 6.94 4.44 12.82
CA SER A 78 7.13 4.26 14.27
C SER A 78 5.81 4.28 15.06
N GLY A 79 4.66 4.23 14.37
CA GLY A 79 3.33 4.42 14.96
C GLY A 79 2.99 5.86 15.34
N LEU A 80 3.86 6.82 15.01
CA LEU A 80 3.64 8.26 15.21
C LEU A 80 3.47 8.98 13.88
N LEU A 81 2.89 10.18 13.93
CA LEU A 81 2.90 11.10 12.80
C LEU A 81 4.26 11.81 12.70
N GLU A 82 4.65 12.15 11.48
CA GLU A 82 5.82 13.01 11.24
C GLU A 82 5.67 14.38 11.90
N TYR A 83 6.83 14.99 12.17
CA TYR A 83 6.91 16.35 12.66
C TYR A 83 6.66 17.37 11.51
N PRO A 84 6.26 18.61 11.83
CA PRO A 84 6.08 19.65 10.82
C PRO A 84 7.36 19.93 10.04
N GLN A 85 7.28 19.93 8.71
CA GLN A 85 8.40 20.23 7.82
C GLN A 85 8.40 21.72 7.44
N TYR A 86 9.57 22.35 7.51
CA TYR A 86 9.79 23.74 7.09
C TYR A 86 10.90 23.78 6.04
N THR A 87 10.75 24.65 5.05
CA THR A 87 11.79 24.89 4.04
C THR A 87 12.12 26.37 3.98
N ARG A 88 13.24 26.69 3.32
CA ARG A 88 13.70 28.07 3.12
C ARG A 88 12.59 28.93 2.49
N PRO A 89 12.57 30.26 2.72
CA PRO A 89 13.66 31.08 3.30
C PRO A 89 13.54 31.41 4.80
N TYR A 90 12.35 31.45 5.39
CA TYR A 90 12.11 31.77 6.81
C TYR A 90 10.93 30.97 7.33
#